data_AF-A0A3D9HWG7-F1
#
_entry.id   AF-A0A3D9HWG7-F1
#
_cell.length_a   1.000
_cell.length_b   1.000
_cell.length_c   1.000
_cell.angle_alpha   90.00
_cell.angle_beta   90.00
_cell.angle_gamma   90.00
#
_symmetry.space_group_name_H-M   'P 1'
#
loop_
_entity.id
_entity.type
_entity.pdbx_description
1 polymer ?
#
loop_
_entity_poly.entity_id
_entity_poly.type
_entity_poly.pdbx_seq_one_letter_code
_entity_poly.pdbx_strand_id
1 'polypeptide(L)'
;MNLTRFATGGSTQAPKPYGIWLCQFLLAGFILFASGQAQAASPKVFDETRETGWSQLVLDLQREFSEMGLYSGQVNGFPDTQLLDVIVNYQEQHRLPVDGRPSPDLLDHIRTRGRPENLLSNLKKQKTEDQEWARTALLKNEATRDLVSLPVPREVADPTRNLDRCLTKPTVNCLINEALESAKAVNKPEMRQWVFRDIMKAQSYSGRFDEARLTIRRLEDPRLMLVALQEQVAVLAHANRLDDAHKLAHQIPDTATRLKALAELLVATPGNRALTSEILKTANALPDHLDRINILTTLAPRIWREREPENAMIILDHALSESHSLQDGSERENALIMIAGAKAAMGDEGALEQAIFRHEKKKSLRYLAVALCDLAIHRSRNGNLPSATALLKRARDYQSETKGFSSQYILARLAETEAHLGAFPAALTTAGSIEKANMKARTYWSIAMIIRNGQAKGDHDMQVEIDRLALDAMAAIKNDFDRITLLSSMAIQLMTQGDPIEATRRFKKALGLAGKVTNNWWRARAFGRLALVKAKLSEITLK
;
A
#
# COMPACT_ATOMS: atom_id res chain seq x y z
N MET A 1 10.68 -15.60 34.20
CA MET A 1 10.80 -16.85 33.42
C MET A 1 9.88 -16.70 32.23
N ASN A 2 10.49 -16.76 31.05
CA ASN A 2 10.04 -16.09 29.85
C ASN A 2 9.12 -16.99 29.03
N LEU A 3 7.94 -16.47 28.69
CA LEU A 3 7.09 -16.93 27.60
C LEU A 3 6.94 -15.74 26.64
N THR A 4 7.86 -15.67 25.69
CA THR A 4 7.82 -14.78 24.53
C THR A 4 6.67 -15.20 23.61
N ARG A 5 5.55 -14.48 23.66
CA ARG A 5 4.55 -14.50 22.58
C ARG A 5 5.01 -13.50 21.51
N PHE A 6 5.46 -14.02 20.37
CA PHE A 6 5.75 -13.21 19.20
C PHE A 6 4.46 -12.58 18.65
N ALA A 7 4.48 -11.26 18.52
CA ALA A 7 3.46 -10.43 17.93
C ALA A 7 3.35 -10.70 16.41
N THR A 8 2.15 -11.07 15.96
CA THR A 8 1.75 -11.06 14.56
C THR A 8 1.39 -9.65 14.12
N GLY A 9 2.41 -8.80 13.92
CA GLY A 9 2.26 -7.51 13.24
C GLY A 9 1.99 -7.73 11.75
N GLY A 10 0.72 -7.80 11.37
CA GLY A 10 0.26 -7.91 9.99
C GLY A 10 0.58 -6.66 9.18
N SER A 11 1.78 -6.57 8.61
CA SER A 11 2.10 -5.58 7.59
C SER A 11 1.34 -5.92 6.31
N THR A 12 0.28 -5.17 5.99
CA THR A 12 -0.44 -5.28 4.71
C THR A 12 0.43 -4.74 3.57
N GLN A 13 1.32 -5.56 3.02
CA GLN A 13 1.88 -5.35 1.69
C GLN A 13 0.92 -5.92 0.63
N ALA A 14 0.36 -5.03 -0.18
CA ALA A 14 -0.40 -5.42 -1.37
C ALA A 14 0.50 -6.19 -2.35
N PRO A 15 0.06 -7.34 -2.91
CA PRO A 15 0.85 -8.05 -3.90
C PRO A 15 0.85 -7.31 -5.24
N LYS A 16 2.05 -7.10 -5.80
CA LYS A 16 2.27 -6.66 -7.19
C LYS A 16 2.08 -7.85 -8.15
N PRO A 17 1.54 -7.64 -9.36
CA PRO A 17 1.22 -8.72 -10.29
C PRO A 17 2.43 -9.07 -11.17
N TYR A 18 2.85 -10.34 -11.16
CA TYR A 18 3.58 -10.94 -12.28
C TYR A 18 2.91 -12.27 -12.61
N GLY A 19 2.35 -12.34 -13.82
CA GLY A 19 1.84 -13.59 -14.38
C GLY A 19 3.00 -14.46 -14.84
N ILE A 20 2.95 -15.74 -14.49
CA ILE A 20 3.85 -16.76 -15.02
C ILE A 20 2.98 -17.77 -15.77
N TRP A 21 3.33 -17.97 -17.04
CA TRP A 21 2.77 -18.94 -17.97
C TRP A 21 3.14 -20.36 -17.56
N LEU A 22 2.15 -21.25 -17.48
CA LEU A 22 2.31 -22.70 -17.38
C LEU A 22 2.13 -23.29 -18.79
N CYS A 23 3.20 -23.84 -19.36
CA CYS A 23 3.09 -24.80 -20.47
C CYS A 23 3.24 -26.22 -19.90
N GLN A 24 2.19 -27.03 -20.09
CA GLN A 24 2.16 -28.47 -19.86
C GLN A 24 2.57 -29.24 -21.12
N PHE A 25 2.82 -30.55 -20.92
CA PHE A 25 3.04 -31.67 -21.86
C PHE A 25 4.51 -31.95 -22.22
N LEU A 26 5.05 -33.18 -22.21
CA LEU A 26 4.48 -34.55 -22.18
C LEU A 26 5.51 -35.58 -21.66
N LEU A 27 4.98 -36.71 -21.18
CA LEU A 27 5.64 -37.97 -20.81
C LEU A 27 6.21 -38.74 -22.01
N ALA A 28 7.35 -39.39 -21.79
CA ALA A 28 7.74 -40.77 -22.16
C ALA A 28 9.19 -40.96 -21.66
N GLY A 29 9.63 -41.99 -20.97
CA GLY A 29 9.20 -43.35 -20.69
C GLY A 29 10.51 -44.15 -20.55
N PHE A 30 10.66 -45.00 -19.53
CA PHE A 30 11.34 -46.30 -19.62
C PHE A 30 11.32 -47.00 -18.24
N ILE A 31 10.75 -48.20 -18.26
CA ILE A 31 10.73 -49.19 -17.18
C ILE A 31 12.02 -50.00 -17.28
N LEU A 32 12.67 -50.31 -16.15
CA LEU A 32 13.37 -51.58 -15.95
C LEU A 32 13.37 -51.93 -14.46
N PHE A 33 12.81 -53.11 -14.18
CA PHE A 33 12.75 -53.76 -12.88
C PHE A 33 14.14 -54.18 -12.42
N ALA A 34 14.44 -53.97 -11.14
CA ALA A 34 15.40 -54.79 -10.40
C ALA A 34 14.83 -55.05 -9.00
N SER A 35 14.33 -56.26 -8.80
CA SER A 35 13.93 -56.82 -7.52
C SER A 35 15.17 -57.06 -6.66
N GLY A 36 15.31 -56.30 -5.57
CA GLY A 36 16.25 -56.58 -4.49
C GLY A 36 15.49 -56.61 -3.17
N GLN A 37 15.23 -57.80 -2.65
CA GLN A 37 14.83 -57.97 -1.25
C GLN A 37 15.99 -57.50 -0.36
N ALA A 38 15.73 -56.59 0.57
CA ALA A 38 16.60 -56.39 1.71
C ALA A 38 15.77 -55.92 2.93
N GLN A 39 15.55 -56.88 3.81
CA GLN A 39 15.38 -56.79 5.26
C GLN A 39 14.69 -55.55 5.87
N ALA A 40 13.53 -55.81 6.48
CA ALA A 40 13.02 -55.00 7.57
C ALA A 40 14.07 -54.90 8.69
N ALA A 41 14.55 -53.68 8.97
CA ALA A 41 15.37 -53.39 10.12
C ALA A 41 14.48 -52.97 11.29
N SER A 42 14.53 -53.76 12.36
CA SER A 42 13.93 -53.52 13.68
C SER A 42 14.35 -52.17 14.27
N PRO A 43 13.54 -51.57 15.19
CA PRO A 43 13.77 -50.23 15.71
C PRO A 43 15.03 -50.24 16.59
N LYS A 44 16.08 -49.52 16.16
CA LYS A 44 17.26 -49.31 16.98
C LYS A 44 16.96 -48.20 17.99
N VAL A 45 16.86 -48.63 19.25
CA VAL A 45 17.01 -47.82 20.46
C VAL A 45 18.23 -46.91 20.30
N PHE A 46 18.02 -45.62 20.54
CA PHE A 46 18.99 -44.56 20.36
C PHE A 46 20.09 -44.66 21.43
N ASP A 47 21.34 -44.75 21.00
CA ASP A 47 22.51 -44.80 21.88
C ASP A 47 23.01 -43.37 22.13
N GLU A 48 22.83 -42.91 23.36
CA GLU A 48 23.45 -41.71 23.89
C GLU A 48 24.97 -41.94 23.97
N THR A 49 25.75 -41.47 23.00
CA THR A 49 26.86 -40.53 23.23
C THR A 49 27.82 -40.37 22.04
N ARG A 50 28.04 -39.08 21.72
CA ARG A 50 29.27 -38.44 21.20
C ARG A 50 29.64 -38.62 19.72
N GLU A 51 29.28 -37.58 18.95
CA GLU A 51 30.27 -36.65 18.35
C GLU A 51 29.63 -35.27 18.02
N THR A 52 30.16 -34.20 18.63
CA THR A 52 29.84 -32.75 18.48
C THR A 52 28.45 -32.25 18.94
N GLY A 53 28.41 -31.71 20.16
CA GLY A 53 27.20 -31.20 20.81
C GLY A 53 26.49 -30.03 20.11
N TRP A 54 27.13 -29.30 19.22
CA TRP A 54 26.52 -28.15 18.55
C TRP A 54 26.65 -28.28 17.04
N SER A 55 25.57 -27.99 16.31
CA SER A 55 25.53 -28.03 14.84
C SER A 55 24.83 -26.80 14.26
N GLN A 56 25.46 -26.17 13.26
CA GLN A 56 24.85 -25.05 12.52
C GLN A 56 23.58 -25.49 11.77
N LEU A 57 23.54 -26.73 11.28
CA LEU A 57 22.35 -27.30 10.63
C LEU A 57 21.18 -27.42 11.61
N VAL A 58 21.45 -27.91 12.82
CA VAL A 58 20.44 -28.00 13.89
C VAL A 58 19.97 -26.61 14.30
N LEU A 59 20.89 -25.65 14.44
CA LEU A 59 20.55 -24.27 14.77
C LEU A 59 19.64 -23.63 13.71
N ASP A 60 19.95 -23.85 12.42
CA ASP A 60 19.15 -23.36 11.31
C ASP A 60 17.77 -24.03 11.29
N LEU A 61 17.68 -25.35 11.49
CA LEU A 61 16.40 -26.06 11.57
C LEU A 61 15.54 -25.58 12.74
N GLN A 62 16.14 -25.41 13.93
CA GLN A 62 15.47 -24.86 15.10
C GLN A 62 14.93 -23.45 14.82
N ARG A 63 15.69 -22.59 14.14
CA ARG A 63 15.21 -21.26 13.72
C ARG A 63 14.03 -21.37 12.77
N GLU A 64 14.14 -22.13 11.68
CA GLU A 64 13.07 -22.21 10.68
C GLU A 64 11.79 -22.81 11.28
N PHE A 65 11.89 -23.87 12.10
CA PHE A 65 10.73 -24.45 12.77
C PHE A 65 10.13 -23.55 13.85
N SER A 66 10.96 -22.79 14.56
CA SER A 66 10.49 -21.81 15.55
C SER A 66 9.77 -20.65 14.87
N GLU A 67 10.30 -20.16 13.75
CA GLU A 67 9.65 -19.14 12.92
C GLU A 67 8.32 -19.61 12.33
N MET A 68 8.19 -20.90 11.99
CA MET A 68 6.93 -21.52 11.56
C MET A 68 5.97 -21.83 12.73
N GLY A 69 6.38 -21.58 13.97
CA GLY A 69 5.60 -21.90 15.18
C GLY A 69 5.45 -23.39 15.48
N LEU A 70 6.24 -24.24 14.82
CA LEU A 70 6.22 -25.71 14.98
C LEU A 70 7.14 -26.17 16.11
N TYR A 71 8.14 -25.36 16.47
CA TYR A 71 9.10 -25.66 17.52
C TYR A 71 9.12 -24.56 18.59
N SER A 72 8.95 -24.95 19.85
CA SER A 72 8.92 -24.03 21.00
C SER A 72 10.10 -24.24 21.96
N GLY A 73 11.09 -25.06 21.58
CA GLY A 73 12.29 -25.33 22.37
C GLY A 73 13.37 -24.26 22.20
N GLN A 74 14.56 -24.53 22.74
CA GLN A 74 15.66 -23.58 22.69
C GLN A 74 16.37 -23.61 21.32
N VAL A 75 16.51 -22.44 20.70
CA VAL A 75 17.29 -22.29 19.46
C VAL A 75 18.77 -22.13 19.81
N ASN A 76 19.45 -23.24 20.07
CA ASN A 76 20.82 -23.27 20.61
C ASN A 76 21.79 -24.12 19.77
N GLY A 77 21.33 -24.83 18.74
CA GLY A 77 22.15 -25.70 17.90
C GLY A 77 22.41 -27.09 18.47
N PHE A 78 21.82 -27.41 19.64
CA PHE A 78 21.84 -28.73 20.26
C PHE A 78 20.52 -29.44 19.93
N PRO A 79 20.55 -30.65 19.35
CA PRO A 79 19.33 -31.38 19.08
C PRO A 79 18.66 -31.81 20.38
N ASP A 80 17.36 -31.53 20.52
CA ASP A 80 16.52 -32.00 21.62
C ASP A 80 15.42 -32.93 21.09
N THR A 81 14.74 -33.64 21.99
CA THR A 81 13.67 -34.57 21.62
C THR A 81 12.52 -33.86 20.90
N GLN A 82 12.19 -32.62 21.32
CA GLN A 82 11.15 -31.83 20.69
C GLN A 82 11.46 -31.53 19.22
N LEU A 83 12.72 -31.19 18.89
CA LEU A 83 13.13 -30.94 17.51
C LEU A 83 13.02 -32.22 16.68
N LEU A 84 13.43 -33.37 17.21
CA LEU A 84 13.34 -34.65 16.50
C LEU A 84 11.88 -35.03 16.21
N ASP A 85 10.98 -34.82 17.18
CA ASP A 85 9.53 -35.03 16.99
C ASP A 85 8.96 -34.09 15.91
N VAL A 86 9.39 -32.82 15.90
CA VAL A 86 8.99 -31.85 14.86
C VAL A 86 9.49 -32.28 13.48
N ILE A 87 10.71 -32.80 13.38
CA ILE A 87 11.28 -33.29 12.12
C ILE A 87 10.46 -34.47 11.59
N VAL A 88 10.14 -35.45 12.44
CA VAL A 88 9.33 -36.62 12.06
C VAL A 88 7.95 -36.16 11.56
N ASN A 89 7.26 -35.32 12.32
CA ASN A 89 5.93 -34.81 11.95
C ASN A 89 5.97 -34.02 10.62
N TYR A 90 7.01 -33.20 10.42
CA TYR A 90 7.17 -32.44 9.19
C TYR A 90 7.43 -33.36 7.99
N GLN A 91 8.28 -34.38 8.14
CA GLN A 91 8.55 -35.36 7.10
C GLN A 91 7.28 -36.11 6.70
N GLU A 92 6.49 -36.55 7.68
CA GLU A 92 5.20 -37.21 7.44
C GLU A 92 4.20 -36.29 6.71
N GLN A 93 4.02 -35.07 7.22
CA GLN A 93 3.08 -34.09 6.65
C GLN A 93 3.41 -33.75 5.19
N HIS A 94 4.69 -33.63 4.86
CA HIS A 94 5.16 -33.29 3.52
C HIS A 94 5.50 -34.53 2.66
N ARG A 95 5.20 -35.75 3.13
CA ARG A 95 5.45 -37.03 2.44
C ARG A 95 6.91 -37.23 2.01
N LEU A 96 7.83 -36.83 2.88
CA LEU A 96 9.26 -37.07 2.76
C LEU A 96 9.63 -38.42 3.40
N PRO A 97 10.82 -38.98 3.11
CA PRO A 97 11.35 -40.11 3.88
C PRO A 97 11.41 -39.76 5.38
N VAL A 98 10.75 -40.57 6.22
CA VAL A 98 10.65 -40.36 7.66
C VAL A 98 11.83 -41.05 8.34
N ASP A 99 12.96 -40.34 8.42
CA ASP A 99 14.17 -40.82 9.10
C ASP A 99 14.38 -40.14 10.46
N GLY A 100 13.62 -39.07 10.76
CA GLY A 100 13.71 -38.30 11.99
C GLY A 100 15.02 -37.53 12.16
N ARG A 101 15.83 -37.38 11.10
CA ARG A 101 17.20 -36.86 11.19
C ARG A 101 17.31 -35.44 10.63
N PRO A 102 18.06 -34.54 11.31
CA PRO A 102 18.50 -33.29 10.72
C PRO A 102 19.34 -33.55 9.45
N SER A 103 18.94 -32.99 8.30
CA SER A 103 19.71 -33.08 7.05
C SER A 103 19.70 -31.77 6.24
N PRO A 104 20.75 -31.48 5.44
CA PRO A 104 20.75 -30.32 4.55
C PRO A 104 19.57 -30.31 3.56
N ASP A 105 19.18 -31.47 3.04
CA ASP A 105 18.05 -31.61 2.12
C ASP A 105 16.71 -31.26 2.80
N LEU A 106 16.54 -31.66 4.06
CA LEU A 106 15.38 -31.27 4.87
C LEU A 106 15.33 -29.76 5.07
N LEU A 107 16.48 -29.14 5.41
CA LEU A 107 16.57 -27.69 5.60
C LEU A 107 16.26 -26.93 4.30
N ASP A 108 16.78 -27.41 3.16
CA ASP A 108 16.47 -26.83 1.85
C ASP A 108 14.97 -26.96 1.52
N HIS A 109 14.39 -28.13 1.76
CA HIS A 109 12.95 -28.34 1.56
C HIS A 109 12.09 -27.42 2.44
N ILE A 110 12.48 -27.21 3.70
CA ILE A 110 11.80 -26.26 4.61
C ILE A 110 11.88 -24.83 4.06
N ARG A 111 13.06 -24.39 3.63
CA ARG A 111 13.26 -23.03 3.12
C ARG A 111 12.54 -22.77 1.81
N THR A 112 12.47 -23.77 0.93
CA THR A 112 11.92 -23.62 -0.43
C THR A 112 10.42 -23.93 -0.51
N ARG A 113 9.89 -24.84 0.31
CA ARG A 113 8.48 -25.23 0.31
C ARG A 113 7.79 -25.08 1.66
N GLY A 114 8.35 -25.64 2.72
CA GLY A 114 7.70 -25.70 4.04
C GLY A 114 7.29 -24.34 4.58
N ARG A 115 8.24 -23.42 4.67
CA ARG A 115 8.02 -22.07 5.19
C ARG A 115 7.05 -21.26 4.32
N PRO A 116 7.18 -21.21 2.98
CA PRO A 116 6.16 -20.61 2.12
C PRO A 116 4.76 -21.22 2.32
N GLU A 117 4.63 -22.54 2.42
CA GLU A 117 3.34 -23.22 2.59
C GLU A 117 2.71 -22.92 3.95
N ASN A 118 3.51 -22.97 5.03
CA ASN A 118 3.08 -22.62 6.39
C ASN A 118 2.62 -21.16 6.45
N LEU A 119 3.40 -20.23 5.86
CA LEU A 119 3.03 -18.82 5.75
C LEU A 119 1.70 -18.65 5.00
N LEU A 120 1.54 -19.29 3.84
CA LEU A 120 0.30 -19.22 3.06
C LEU A 120 -0.90 -19.80 3.82
N SER A 121 -0.70 -20.87 4.59
CA SER A 121 -1.74 -21.47 5.44
C SER A 121 -2.16 -20.50 6.55
N ASN A 122 -1.20 -19.92 7.26
CA ASN A 122 -1.45 -18.95 8.33
C ASN A 122 -2.15 -17.70 7.78
N LEU A 123 -1.72 -17.18 6.62
CA LEU A 123 -2.37 -16.05 5.95
C LEU A 123 -3.82 -16.36 5.55
N LYS A 124 -4.13 -17.59 5.12
CA LYS A 124 -5.51 -18.00 4.80
C LYS A 124 -6.38 -18.08 6.06
N LYS A 125 -5.84 -18.63 7.15
CA LYS A 125 -6.53 -18.70 8.44
C LYS A 125 -6.82 -17.29 8.95
N GLN A 126 -5.80 -16.43 9.02
CA GLN A 126 -5.93 -15.05 9.45
C GLN A 126 -6.91 -14.27 8.57
N LYS A 127 -6.86 -14.45 7.24
CA LYS A 127 -7.83 -13.83 6.32
C LYS A 127 -9.27 -14.17 6.70
N THR A 128 -9.54 -15.42 7.07
CA THR A 128 -10.89 -15.89 7.41
C THR A 128 -11.34 -15.31 8.76
N GLU A 129 -10.44 -15.29 9.75
CA GLU A 129 -10.67 -14.69 11.06
C GLU A 129 -10.97 -13.18 10.94
N ASP A 130 -10.18 -12.45 10.14
CA ASP A 130 -10.41 -11.02 9.88
C ASP A 130 -11.75 -10.77 9.18
N GLN A 131 -12.14 -11.66 8.25
CA GLN A 131 -13.42 -11.54 7.53
C GLN A 131 -14.61 -11.73 8.48
N GLU A 132 -14.54 -12.72 9.36
CA GLU A 132 -15.61 -13.00 10.32
C GLU A 132 -15.69 -11.92 11.40
N TRP A 133 -14.54 -11.43 11.87
CA TRP A 133 -14.48 -10.30 12.78
C TRP A 133 -15.12 -9.05 12.16
N ALA A 134 -14.78 -8.72 10.91
CA ALA A 134 -15.35 -7.56 10.22
C ALA A 134 -16.86 -7.71 9.99
N ARG A 135 -17.31 -8.92 9.60
CA ARG A 135 -18.74 -9.24 9.46
C ARG A 135 -19.48 -9.03 10.78
N THR A 136 -18.93 -9.54 11.88
CA THR A 136 -19.50 -9.41 13.22
C THR A 136 -19.57 -7.95 13.67
N ALA A 137 -18.52 -7.17 13.43
CA ALA A 137 -18.50 -5.74 13.75
C ALA A 137 -19.60 -4.97 13.00
N LEU A 138 -19.78 -5.23 11.71
CA LEU A 138 -20.85 -4.63 10.89
C LEU A 138 -22.24 -5.07 11.35
N LEU A 139 -22.44 -6.35 11.66
CA LEU A 139 -23.74 -6.88 12.13
C LEU A 139 -24.17 -6.27 13.47
N LYS A 140 -23.23 -6.07 14.41
CA LYS A 140 -23.52 -5.54 15.75
C LYS A 140 -23.90 -4.06 15.75
N ASN A 141 -23.55 -3.31 14.70
CA ASN A 141 -23.81 -1.88 14.61
C ASN A 141 -25.06 -1.62 13.74
N GLU A 142 -26.08 -1.00 14.34
CA GLU A 142 -27.35 -0.70 13.68
C GLU A 142 -27.20 0.08 12.37
N ALA A 143 -26.22 0.99 12.29
CA ALA A 143 -26.01 1.82 11.12
C ALA A 143 -25.29 1.09 9.97
N THR A 144 -24.86 -0.17 10.16
CA THR A 144 -24.12 -0.93 9.13
C THR A 144 -24.60 -2.37 8.94
N ARG A 145 -25.52 -2.87 9.78
CA ARG A 145 -26.04 -4.24 9.69
C ARG A 145 -26.66 -4.60 8.34
N ASP A 146 -27.32 -3.66 7.68
CA ASP A 146 -27.92 -3.83 6.35
C ASP A 146 -26.88 -4.12 5.25
N LEU A 147 -25.61 -3.76 5.48
CA LEU A 147 -24.53 -4.02 4.53
C LEU A 147 -24.25 -5.52 4.38
N VAL A 148 -24.51 -6.29 5.43
CA VAL A 148 -24.12 -7.71 5.54
C VAL A 148 -25.29 -8.67 5.77
N SER A 149 -26.48 -8.15 6.09
CA SER A 149 -27.69 -8.95 6.37
C SER A 149 -28.53 -9.30 5.15
N LEU A 150 -28.40 -8.56 4.05
CA LEU A 150 -29.23 -8.72 2.87
C LEU A 150 -28.47 -9.42 1.73
N PRO A 151 -29.14 -10.25 0.92
CA PRO A 151 -28.51 -10.87 -0.23
C PRO A 151 -28.08 -9.82 -1.26
N VAL A 152 -26.98 -10.09 -1.95
CA VAL A 152 -26.48 -9.26 -3.06
C VAL A 152 -27.18 -9.69 -4.35
N PRO A 153 -27.80 -8.76 -5.12
CA PRO A 153 -28.44 -9.10 -6.38
C PRO A 153 -27.44 -9.68 -7.38
N ARG A 154 -27.86 -10.73 -8.11
CA ARG A 154 -27.13 -11.17 -9.31
C ARG A 154 -27.55 -10.28 -10.46
N GLU A 155 -26.58 -9.57 -11.03
CA GLU A 155 -26.80 -8.62 -12.12
C GLU A 155 -26.01 -9.06 -13.36
N VAL A 156 -26.62 -8.89 -14.53
CA VAL A 156 -26.00 -9.16 -15.82
C VAL A 156 -25.85 -7.83 -16.56
N ALA A 157 -24.71 -7.64 -17.23
CA ALA A 157 -24.47 -6.44 -18.02
C ALA A 157 -25.41 -6.38 -19.22
N ASP A 158 -25.94 -5.20 -19.53
CA ASP A 158 -26.72 -4.97 -20.75
C ASP A 158 -25.78 -5.02 -21.98
N PRO A 159 -25.94 -6.01 -22.88
CA PRO A 159 -25.12 -6.09 -24.10
C PRO A 159 -25.51 -5.05 -25.16
N THR A 160 -26.68 -4.41 -25.03
CA THR A 160 -27.22 -3.44 -25.99
C THR A 160 -26.88 -1.99 -25.66
N ARG A 161 -26.15 -1.75 -24.56
CA ARG A 161 -25.80 -0.40 -24.09
C ARG A 161 -25.03 0.40 -25.16
N ASN A 162 -25.43 1.65 -25.37
CA ASN A 162 -24.78 2.59 -26.28
C ASN A 162 -24.14 3.74 -25.50
N LEU A 163 -22.84 3.95 -25.70
CA LEU A 163 -22.05 4.96 -25.00
C LEU A 163 -21.82 6.25 -25.81
N ASP A 164 -22.21 6.32 -27.09
CA ASP A 164 -21.85 7.40 -28.01
C ASP A 164 -22.22 8.79 -27.47
N ARG A 165 -23.43 8.91 -26.92
CA ARG A 165 -23.90 10.15 -26.28
C ARG A 165 -23.10 10.50 -25.02
N CYS A 166 -22.68 9.51 -24.25
CA CYS A 166 -21.86 9.72 -23.06
C CYS A 166 -20.42 10.13 -23.41
N LEU A 167 -19.84 9.57 -24.47
CA LEU A 167 -18.49 9.94 -24.92
C LEU A 167 -18.46 11.35 -25.53
N THR A 168 -19.53 11.77 -26.20
CA THR A 168 -19.65 13.11 -26.81
C THR A 168 -20.00 14.19 -25.80
N LYS A 169 -20.94 13.92 -24.89
CA LYS A 169 -21.37 14.85 -23.83
C LYS A 169 -21.38 14.14 -22.47
N PRO A 170 -20.21 13.99 -21.83
CA PRO A 170 -20.09 13.23 -20.59
C PRO A 170 -20.77 13.93 -19.42
N THR A 171 -21.66 13.20 -18.75
CA THR A 171 -22.22 13.55 -17.44
C THR A 171 -21.68 12.59 -16.38
N VAL A 172 -21.70 12.98 -15.12
CA VAL A 172 -21.31 12.09 -14.02
C VAL A 172 -22.14 10.80 -14.05
N ASN A 173 -23.45 10.93 -14.28
CA ASN A 173 -24.40 9.81 -14.30
C ASN A 173 -24.09 8.80 -15.41
N CYS A 174 -23.85 9.26 -16.63
CA CYS A 174 -23.61 8.32 -17.73
C CYS A 174 -22.29 7.55 -17.54
N LEU A 175 -21.27 8.20 -16.96
CA LEU A 175 -19.99 7.56 -16.65
C LEU A 175 -20.13 6.55 -15.50
N ILE A 176 -20.91 6.86 -14.46
CA ILE A 176 -21.24 5.91 -13.38
C ILE A 176 -21.98 4.70 -13.94
N ASN A 177 -22.98 4.92 -14.79
CA ASN A 177 -23.77 3.83 -15.38
C ASN A 177 -22.91 2.93 -16.26
N GLU A 178 -22.04 3.49 -17.11
CA GLU A 178 -21.12 2.67 -17.91
C GLU A 178 -20.12 1.89 -17.04
N ALA A 179 -19.67 2.48 -15.94
CA ALA A 179 -18.82 1.79 -14.98
C ALA A 179 -19.54 0.61 -14.32
N LEU A 180 -20.80 0.79 -13.91
CA LEU A 180 -21.65 -0.27 -13.34
C LEU A 180 -21.91 -1.38 -14.36
N GLU A 181 -22.30 -1.04 -15.59
CA GLU A 181 -22.53 -2.04 -16.65
C GLU A 181 -21.25 -2.82 -16.98
N SER A 182 -20.11 -2.13 -17.06
CA SER A 182 -18.82 -2.79 -17.25
C SER A 182 -18.43 -3.67 -16.06
N ALA A 183 -18.78 -3.28 -14.82
CA ALA A 183 -18.54 -4.06 -13.61
C ALA A 183 -19.32 -5.38 -13.59
N LYS A 184 -20.58 -5.36 -14.04
CA LYS A 184 -21.42 -6.56 -14.17
C LYS A 184 -20.81 -7.59 -15.13
N ALA A 185 -20.06 -7.13 -16.14
CA ALA A 185 -19.38 -7.97 -17.11
C ALA A 185 -18.00 -8.49 -16.66
N VAL A 186 -17.56 -8.22 -15.43
CA VAL A 186 -16.29 -8.73 -14.89
C VAL A 186 -16.51 -10.10 -14.25
N ASN A 187 -15.85 -11.12 -14.78
CA ASN A 187 -16.07 -12.51 -14.36
C ASN A 187 -15.55 -12.85 -12.96
N LYS A 188 -14.44 -12.23 -12.52
CA LYS A 188 -13.82 -12.53 -11.22
C LYS A 188 -14.39 -11.63 -10.12
N PRO A 189 -15.07 -12.18 -9.09
CA PRO A 189 -15.64 -11.39 -8.00
C PRO A 189 -14.61 -10.52 -7.28
N GLU A 190 -13.40 -11.04 -7.04
CA GLU A 190 -12.32 -10.31 -6.36
C GLU A 190 -11.89 -9.08 -7.17
N MET A 191 -11.97 -9.16 -8.51
CA MET A 191 -11.67 -8.03 -9.38
C MET A 191 -12.80 -7.00 -9.39
N ARG A 192 -14.07 -7.42 -9.31
CA ARG A 192 -15.24 -6.52 -9.22
C ARG A 192 -15.21 -5.63 -8.00
N GLN A 193 -14.73 -6.14 -6.86
CA GLN A 193 -14.72 -5.36 -5.61
C GLN A 193 -13.88 -4.07 -5.71
N TRP A 194 -12.79 -4.09 -6.48
CA TRP A 194 -12.00 -2.88 -6.77
C TRP A 194 -12.78 -1.84 -7.56
N VAL A 195 -13.56 -2.30 -8.54
CA VAL A 195 -14.40 -1.46 -9.39
C VAL A 195 -15.50 -0.80 -8.58
N PHE A 196 -16.19 -1.56 -7.72
CA PHE A 196 -17.26 -1.04 -6.89
C PHE A 196 -16.79 0.06 -5.94
N ARG A 197 -15.56 -0.04 -5.40
CA ARG A 197 -14.96 1.06 -4.63
C ARG A 197 -14.74 2.31 -5.47
N ASP A 198 -14.24 2.19 -6.70
CA ASP A 198 -14.06 3.34 -7.61
C ASP A 198 -15.42 4.00 -7.96
N ILE A 199 -16.46 3.20 -8.21
CA ILE A 199 -17.83 3.67 -8.50
C ILE A 199 -18.45 4.35 -7.26
N MET A 200 -18.35 3.73 -6.09
CA MET A 200 -18.85 4.30 -4.84
C MET A 200 -18.23 5.67 -4.56
N LYS A 201 -16.94 5.88 -4.87
CA LYS A 201 -16.31 7.21 -4.70
C LYS A 201 -16.97 8.24 -5.59
N ALA A 202 -17.23 7.92 -6.85
CA ALA A 202 -17.92 8.83 -7.78
C ALA A 202 -19.37 9.11 -7.33
N GLN A 203 -20.11 8.09 -6.90
CA GLN A 203 -21.47 8.23 -6.36
C GLN A 203 -21.49 9.12 -5.11
N SER A 204 -20.60 8.87 -4.17
CA SER A 204 -20.51 9.64 -2.92
C SER A 204 -20.14 11.10 -3.17
N TYR A 205 -19.15 11.36 -4.03
CA TYR A 205 -18.76 12.73 -4.37
C TYR A 205 -19.89 13.50 -5.05
N SER A 206 -20.71 12.82 -5.85
CA SER A 206 -21.89 13.42 -6.52
C SER A 206 -23.17 13.42 -5.69
N GLY A 207 -23.08 13.10 -4.38
CA GLY A 207 -24.21 13.15 -3.45
C GLY A 207 -25.20 11.99 -3.56
N ARG A 208 -24.88 10.93 -4.31
CA ARG A 208 -25.72 9.73 -4.53
C ARG A 208 -25.49 8.68 -3.45
N PHE A 209 -25.86 8.99 -2.21
CA PHE A 209 -25.49 8.15 -1.06
C PHE A 209 -26.20 6.81 -1.00
N ASP A 210 -27.48 6.75 -1.33
CA ASP A 210 -28.22 5.50 -1.33
C ASP A 210 -27.65 4.55 -2.40
N GLU A 211 -27.32 5.08 -3.57
CA GLU A 211 -26.65 4.32 -4.62
C GLU A 211 -25.25 3.86 -4.19
N ALA A 212 -24.46 4.73 -3.56
CA ALA A 212 -23.15 4.39 -3.01
C ALA A 212 -23.24 3.27 -1.96
N ARG A 213 -24.24 3.33 -1.08
CA ARG A 213 -24.51 2.31 -0.06
C ARG A 213 -24.88 0.97 -0.69
N LEU A 214 -25.70 0.98 -1.75
CA LEU A 214 -25.98 -0.23 -2.54
C LEU A 214 -24.72 -0.76 -3.24
N THR A 215 -23.82 0.11 -3.68
CA THR A 215 -22.53 -0.32 -4.27
C THR A 215 -21.61 -0.95 -3.21
N ILE A 216 -21.57 -0.43 -1.98
CA ILE A 216 -20.83 -1.05 -0.86
C ILE A 216 -21.36 -2.44 -0.57
N ARG A 217 -22.69 -2.63 -0.60
CA ARG A 217 -23.32 -3.95 -0.44
C ARG A 217 -22.90 -4.97 -1.50
N ARG A 218 -22.41 -4.55 -2.68
CA ARG A 218 -21.89 -5.46 -3.71
C ARG A 218 -20.46 -5.94 -3.42
N LEU A 219 -19.81 -5.42 -2.39
CA LEU A 219 -18.55 -5.95 -1.90
C LEU A 219 -18.82 -7.25 -1.13
N GLU A 220 -18.22 -8.34 -1.54
CA GLU A 220 -18.45 -9.65 -0.88
C GLU A 220 -17.60 -9.80 0.40
N ASP A 221 -16.43 -9.13 0.47
CA ASP A 221 -15.55 -9.17 1.64
C ASP A 221 -15.94 -8.06 2.65
N PRO A 222 -16.37 -8.41 3.87
CA PRO A 222 -16.77 -7.44 4.90
C PRO A 222 -15.65 -6.46 5.29
N ARG A 223 -14.38 -6.87 5.18
CA ARG A 223 -13.24 -5.98 5.45
C ARG A 223 -13.16 -4.87 4.42
N LEU A 224 -13.48 -5.17 3.17
CA LEU A 224 -13.54 -4.17 2.10
C LEU A 224 -14.73 -3.23 2.26
N MET A 225 -15.82 -3.65 2.92
CA MET A 225 -16.92 -2.75 3.29
C MET A 225 -16.46 -1.72 4.33
N LEU A 226 -15.74 -2.13 5.39
CA LEU A 226 -15.17 -1.20 6.37
C LEU A 226 -14.24 -0.17 5.71
N VAL A 227 -13.36 -0.65 4.82
CA VAL A 227 -12.49 0.23 4.03
C VAL A 227 -13.30 1.17 3.13
N ALA A 228 -14.38 0.69 2.50
CA ALA A 228 -15.22 1.53 1.66
C ALA A 228 -15.95 2.63 2.45
N LEU A 229 -16.42 2.33 3.67
CA LEU A 229 -17.00 3.33 4.57
C LEU A 229 -15.97 4.42 4.94
N GLN A 230 -14.74 4.03 5.26
CA GLN A 230 -13.65 4.98 5.53
C GLN A 230 -13.30 5.84 4.30
N GLU A 231 -13.24 5.24 3.11
CA GLU A 231 -13.04 5.99 1.88
C GLU A 231 -14.21 6.92 1.56
N GLN A 232 -15.44 6.53 1.89
CA GLN A 232 -16.61 7.37 1.74
C GLN A 232 -16.53 8.60 2.65
N VAL A 233 -16.12 8.45 3.91
CA VAL A 233 -15.85 9.59 4.81
C VAL A 233 -14.85 10.55 4.18
N ALA A 234 -13.73 10.04 3.67
CA ALA A 234 -12.74 10.87 3.00
C ALA A 234 -13.35 11.61 1.79
N VAL A 235 -14.10 10.92 0.93
CA VAL A 235 -14.76 11.52 -0.23
C VAL A 235 -15.74 12.63 0.16
N LEU A 236 -16.54 12.41 1.20
CA LEU A 236 -17.49 13.39 1.74
C LEU A 236 -16.77 14.64 2.25
N ALA A 237 -15.69 14.43 3.01
CA ALA A 237 -14.86 15.51 3.53
C ALA A 237 -14.27 16.38 2.40
N HIS A 238 -13.74 15.75 1.35
CA HIS A 238 -13.22 16.48 0.17
C HIS A 238 -14.30 17.18 -0.65
N ALA A 239 -15.55 16.70 -0.61
CA ALA A 239 -16.69 17.36 -1.22
C ALA A 239 -17.32 18.43 -0.31
N ASN A 240 -16.62 18.82 0.77
CA ASN A 240 -17.07 19.78 1.78
C ASN A 240 -18.39 19.42 2.49
N ARG A 241 -18.74 18.13 2.54
CA ARG A 241 -19.92 17.60 3.25
C ARG A 241 -19.51 17.11 4.63
N LEU A 242 -19.04 18.05 5.46
CA LEU A 242 -18.34 17.75 6.71
C LEU A 242 -19.24 17.05 7.74
N ASP A 243 -20.50 17.46 7.86
CA ASP A 243 -21.44 16.84 8.81
C ASP A 243 -21.78 15.40 8.43
N ASP A 244 -22.02 15.15 7.13
CA ASP A 244 -22.26 13.80 6.62
C ASP A 244 -21.04 12.90 6.82
N ALA A 245 -19.83 13.45 6.60
CA ALA A 245 -18.57 12.75 6.80
C ALA A 245 -18.35 12.38 8.28
N HIS A 246 -18.58 13.32 9.20
CA HIS A 246 -18.45 13.09 10.65
C HIS A 246 -19.46 12.06 11.13
N LYS A 247 -20.74 12.20 10.74
CA LYS A 247 -21.80 11.24 11.05
C LYS A 247 -21.45 9.83 10.56
N LEU A 248 -20.96 9.70 9.33
CA LEU A 248 -20.57 8.40 8.78
C LEU A 248 -19.35 7.82 9.52
N ALA A 249 -18.36 8.63 9.89
CA ALA A 249 -17.20 8.17 10.66
C ALA A 249 -17.61 7.53 11.99
N HIS A 250 -18.59 8.12 12.69
CA HIS A 250 -19.16 7.57 13.92
C HIS A 250 -19.90 6.25 13.74
N GLN A 251 -20.42 6.00 12.53
CA GLN A 251 -21.11 4.76 12.21
C GLN A 251 -20.15 3.60 11.90
N ILE A 252 -18.86 3.87 11.71
CA ILE A 252 -17.86 2.81 11.46
C ILE A 252 -17.62 2.02 12.77
N PRO A 253 -17.93 0.72 12.80
CA PRO A 253 -17.85 -0.07 14.04
C PRO A 253 -16.42 -0.42 14.46
N ASP A 254 -15.48 -0.48 13.52
CA ASP A 254 -14.08 -0.72 13.82
C ASP A 254 -13.37 0.56 14.27
N THR A 255 -12.82 0.56 15.49
CA THR A 255 -12.12 1.71 16.07
C THR A 255 -10.91 2.14 15.25
N ALA A 256 -10.11 1.20 14.70
CA ALA A 256 -8.92 1.56 13.93
C ALA A 256 -9.29 2.22 12.59
N THR A 257 -10.31 1.69 11.91
CA THR A 257 -10.85 2.24 10.67
C THR A 257 -11.54 3.59 10.93
N ARG A 258 -12.30 3.72 12.01
CA ARG A 258 -12.92 4.99 12.45
C ARG A 258 -11.86 6.05 12.73
N LEU A 259 -10.78 5.70 13.44
CA LEU A 259 -9.66 6.62 13.69
C LEU A 259 -9.06 7.17 12.39
N LYS A 260 -8.81 6.29 11.40
CA LYS A 260 -8.35 6.68 10.08
C LYS A 260 -9.36 7.60 9.37
N ALA A 261 -10.66 7.30 9.46
CA ALA A 261 -11.71 8.12 8.87
C ALA A 261 -11.84 9.51 9.52
N LEU A 262 -11.73 9.62 10.84
CA LEU A 262 -11.72 10.92 11.53
C LEU A 262 -10.50 11.76 11.16
N ALA A 263 -9.33 11.13 10.96
CA ALA A 263 -8.14 11.84 10.51
C ALA A 263 -8.26 12.36 9.06
N GLU A 264 -8.95 11.63 8.19
CA GLU A 264 -9.32 12.11 6.84
C GLU A 264 -10.22 13.34 6.90
N LEU A 265 -11.16 13.37 7.84
CA LEU A 265 -12.02 14.52 8.07
C LEU A 265 -11.25 15.71 8.62
N LEU A 266 -10.31 15.49 9.55
CA LEU A 266 -9.48 16.55 10.13
C LEU A 266 -8.69 17.29 9.06
N VAL A 267 -8.17 16.57 8.06
CA VAL A 267 -7.51 17.16 6.88
C VAL A 267 -8.43 18.13 6.13
N ALA A 268 -9.73 17.85 6.06
CA ALA A 268 -10.70 18.74 5.42
C ALA A 268 -11.27 19.82 6.36
N THR A 269 -10.99 19.76 7.66
CA THR A 269 -11.41 20.77 8.66
C THR A 269 -10.22 21.38 9.39
N PRO A 270 -9.44 22.25 8.71
CA PRO A 270 -8.35 23.00 9.30
C PRO A 270 -8.67 23.64 10.66
N GLY A 271 -7.76 23.55 11.63
CA GLY A 271 -7.90 24.15 12.96
C GLY A 271 -8.91 23.50 13.91
N ASN A 272 -9.54 22.37 13.54
CA ASN A 272 -10.57 21.73 14.35
C ASN A 272 -9.99 20.96 15.56
N ARG A 273 -9.68 21.68 16.64
CA ARG A 273 -9.14 21.11 17.89
C ARG A 273 -10.08 20.11 18.57
N ALA A 274 -11.40 20.27 18.41
CA ALA A 274 -12.37 19.33 18.97
C ALA A 274 -12.25 17.95 18.30
N LEU A 275 -12.14 17.93 16.97
CA LEU A 275 -11.92 16.70 16.21
C LEU A 275 -10.54 16.09 16.51
N THR A 276 -9.50 16.90 16.71
CA THR A 276 -8.19 16.41 17.19
C THR A 276 -8.32 15.69 18.54
N SER A 277 -9.05 16.27 19.50
CA SER A 277 -9.31 15.61 20.79
C SER A 277 -10.06 14.29 20.62
N GLU A 278 -11.04 14.25 19.71
CA GLU A 278 -11.80 13.04 19.38
C GLU A 278 -10.92 11.93 18.78
N ILE A 279 -10.00 12.29 17.87
CA ILE A 279 -9.01 11.38 17.28
C ILE A 279 -8.14 10.77 18.39
N LEU A 280 -7.62 11.58 19.31
CA LEU A 280 -6.79 11.07 20.41
C LEU A 280 -7.58 10.15 21.35
N LYS A 281 -8.83 10.52 21.69
CA LYS A 281 -9.73 9.64 22.47
C LYS A 281 -10.00 8.32 21.76
N THR A 282 -10.23 8.35 20.45
CA THR A 282 -10.47 7.15 19.64
C THR A 282 -9.22 6.28 19.54
N ALA A 283 -8.03 6.88 19.40
CA ALA A 283 -6.76 6.16 19.48
C ALA A 283 -6.59 5.49 20.84
N ASN A 284 -6.94 6.17 21.93
CA ASN A 284 -6.85 5.61 23.28
C ASN A 284 -7.81 4.45 23.57
N ALA A 285 -8.80 4.22 22.70
CA ALA A 285 -9.68 3.06 22.77
C ALA A 285 -9.10 1.81 22.06
N LEU A 286 -7.97 1.92 21.34
CA LEU A 286 -7.30 0.77 20.75
C LEU A 286 -6.54 -0.02 21.82
N PRO A 287 -6.61 -1.36 21.90
CA PRO A 287 -5.99 -2.08 23.01
C PRO A 287 -4.45 -2.01 23.04
N ASP A 288 -3.82 -2.04 21.87
CA ASP A 288 -2.37 -2.17 21.74
C ASP A 288 -1.68 -0.81 21.56
N HIS A 289 -0.66 -0.53 22.39
CA HIS A 289 0.07 0.75 22.37
C HIS A 289 0.89 0.94 21.08
N LEU A 290 1.48 -0.14 20.54
CA LEU A 290 2.29 -0.05 19.33
C LEU A 290 1.40 0.25 18.11
N ASP A 291 0.20 -0.32 18.03
CA ASP A 291 -0.81 -0.03 17.01
C ASP A 291 -1.28 1.43 17.08
N ARG A 292 -1.51 1.96 18.29
CA ARG A 292 -1.80 3.40 18.48
C ARG A 292 -0.70 4.26 17.88
N ILE A 293 0.55 4.01 18.27
CA ILE A 293 1.72 4.77 17.81
C ILE A 293 1.86 4.67 16.29
N ASN A 294 1.72 3.47 15.73
CA ASN A 294 1.81 3.23 14.30
C ASN A 294 0.75 4.03 13.52
N ILE A 295 -0.50 4.02 13.98
CA ILE A 295 -1.56 4.81 13.34
C ILE A 295 -1.28 6.31 13.48
N LEU A 296 -0.98 6.81 14.69
CA LEU A 296 -0.73 8.24 14.92
C LEU A 296 0.46 8.78 14.11
N THR A 297 1.57 8.03 14.07
CA THR A 297 2.77 8.39 13.28
C THR A 297 2.55 8.30 11.77
N THR A 298 1.60 7.47 11.32
CA THR A 298 1.16 7.46 9.90
C THR A 298 0.27 8.67 9.57
N LEU A 299 -0.58 9.10 10.52
CA LEU A 299 -1.53 10.19 10.32
C LEU A 299 -0.88 11.57 10.37
N ALA A 300 0.04 11.81 11.31
CA ALA A 300 0.58 13.14 11.54
C ALA A 300 1.29 13.78 10.32
N PRO A 301 2.18 13.10 9.57
CA PRO A 301 2.81 13.68 8.39
C PRO A 301 1.82 14.03 7.29
N ARG A 302 0.68 13.34 7.25
CA ARG A 302 -0.39 13.67 6.32
C ARG A 302 -1.10 14.94 6.73
N ILE A 303 -1.53 15.04 7.99
CA ILE A 303 -2.17 16.23 8.55
C ILE A 303 -1.26 17.45 8.37
N TRP A 304 0.04 17.29 8.63
CA TRP A 304 1.05 18.32 8.40
C TRP A 304 1.07 18.85 6.96
N ARG A 305 1.11 17.95 5.96
CA ARG A 305 1.15 18.33 4.54
C ARG A 305 -0.09 19.10 4.08
N GLU A 306 -1.20 18.92 4.78
CA GLU A 306 -2.47 19.60 4.52
C GLU A 306 -2.57 20.93 5.29
N ARG A 307 -1.42 21.45 5.74
CA ARG A 307 -1.24 22.74 6.43
C ARG A 307 -1.84 22.80 7.84
N GLU A 308 -1.87 21.66 8.53
CA GLU A 308 -2.31 21.55 9.92
C GLU A 308 -1.15 21.21 10.89
N PRO A 309 -0.11 22.08 11.00
CA PRO A 309 1.10 21.73 11.73
C PRO A 309 0.87 21.56 13.24
N GLU A 310 0.01 22.38 13.85
CA GLU A 310 -0.31 22.28 15.28
C GLU A 310 -0.95 20.93 15.62
N ASN A 311 -1.97 20.52 14.87
CA ASN A 311 -2.69 19.27 15.10
C ASN A 311 -1.78 18.05 14.84
N ALA A 312 -0.94 18.11 13.81
CA ALA A 312 0.04 17.05 13.53
C ALA A 312 1.06 16.90 14.67
N MET A 313 1.55 18.01 15.23
CA MET A 313 2.47 17.97 16.38
C MET A 313 1.80 17.41 17.63
N ILE A 314 0.58 17.84 17.95
CA ILE A 314 -0.20 17.29 19.09
C ILE A 314 -0.36 15.76 18.97
N ILE A 315 -0.66 15.27 17.77
CA ILE A 315 -0.80 13.82 17.50
C ILE A 315 0.54 13.08 17.71
N LEU A 316 1.67 13.66 17.28
CA LEU A 316 2.98 13.05 17.50
C LEU A 316 3.46 13.10 18.94
N ASP A 317 3.17 14.18 19.66
CA ASP A 317 3.51 14.27 21.08
C ASP A 317 2.73 13.23 21.89
N HIS A 318 1.48 12.96 21.51
CA HIS A 318 0.72 11.84 22.06
C HIS A 318 1.37 10.49 21.71
N ALA A 319 1.79 10.27 20.47
CA ALA A 319 2.49 9.03 20.08
C ALA A 319 3.82 8.85 20.87
N LEU A 320 4.54 9.93 21.12
CA LEU A 320 5.74 9.92 21.96
C LEU A 320 5.42 9.55 23.41
N SER A 321 4.36 10.12 23.98
CA SER A 321 3.88 9.75 25.32
C SER A 321 3.51 8.26 25.42
N GLU A 322 2.78 7.73 24.43
CA GLU A 322 2.43 6.30 24.36
C GLU A 322 3.68 5.42 24.28
N SER A 323 4.74 5.86 23.59
CA SER A 323 5.99 5.07 23.49
C SER A 323 6.66 4.84 24.84
N HIS A 324 6.50 5.74 25.81
CA HIS A 324 7.01 5.56 27.16
C HIS A 324 6.25 4.49 27.97
N SER A 325 5.03 4.14 27.54
CA SER A 325 4.22 3.08 28.16
C SER A 325 4.58 1.68 27.66
N LEU A 326 5.37 1.56 26.57
CA LEU A 326 5.87 0.27 26.08
C LEU A 326 6.90 -0.31 27.04
N GLN A 327 6.64 -1.50 27.56
CA GLN A 327 7.54 -2.19 28.50
C GLN A 327 8.70 -2.88 27.78
N ASP A 328 8.46 -3.44 26.59
CA ASP A 328 9.49 -4.10 25.79
C ASP A 328 10.45 -3.08 25.17
N GLY A 329 11.75 -3.27 25.40
CA GLY A 329 12.78 -2.36 24.91
C GLY A 329 12.89 -2.31 23.38
N SER A 330 12.60 -3.43 22.70
CA SER A 330 12.62 -3.50 21.24
C SER A 330 11.41 -2.80 20.63
N GLU A 331 10.21 -3.02 21.20
CA GLU A 331 9.00 -2.31 20.79
C GLU A 331 9.14 -0.81 21.02
N ARG A 332 9.68 -0.39 22.17
CA ARG A 332 9.96 1.01 22.45
C ARG A 332 10.94 1.61 21.44
N GLU A 333 12.00 0.90 21.09
CA GLU A 333 12.94 1.36 20.07
C GLU A 333 12.26 1.50 18.70
N ASN A 334 11.42 0.54 18.31
CA ASN A 334 10.66 0.58 17.06
C ASN A 334 9.68 1.75 17.02
N ALA A 335 8.96 2.01 18.12
CA ALA A 335 8.07 3.15 18.27
C ALA A 335 8.83 4.48 18.09
N LEU A 336 10.00 4.64 18.73
CA LEU A 336 10.83 5.83 18.58
C LEU A 336 11.34 6.01 17.13
N ILE A 337 11.62 4.93 16.42
CA ILE A 337 11.95 4.97 14.99
C ILE A 337 10.76 5.49 14.16
N MET A 338 9.55 5.00 14.42
CA MET A 338 8.34 5.47 13.73
C MET A 338 8.09 6.97 13.98
N ILE A 339 8.25 7.42 15.23
CA ILE A 339 8.07 8.82 15.62
C ILE A 339 9.13 9.70 14.96
N ALA A 340 10.41 9.30 15.00
CA ALA A 340 11.49 10.03 14.34
C ALA A 340 11.24 10.14 12.83
N GLY A 341 10.81 9.04 12.19
CA GLY A 341 10.43 9.04 10.77
C GLY A 341 9.25 9.98 10.46
N ALA A 342 8.25 10.05 11.34
CA ALA A 342 7.12 10.96 11.18
C ALA A 342 7.51 12.43 11.35
N LYS A 343 8.29 12.77 12.38
CA LYS A 343 8.86 14.11 12.58
C LYS A 343 9.73 14.54 11.40
N ALA A 344 10.55 13.63 10.90
CA ALA A 344 11.37 13.83 9.72
C ALA A 344 10.53 14.15 8.47
N ALA A 345 9.42 13.43 8.25
CA ALA A 345 8.48 13.71 7.16
C ALA A 345 7.73 15.05 7.31
N MET A 346 7.78 15.66 8.50
CA MET A 346 7.24 16.99 8.80
C MET A 346 8.32 18.09 8.73
N GLY A 347 9.57 17.73 8.41
CA GLY A 347 10.66 18.69 8.25
C GLY A 347 11.49 18.97 9.51
N ASP A 348 11.35 18.16 10.56
CA ASP A 348 12.26 18.19 11.70
C ASP A 348 13.62 17.62 11.27
N GLU A 349 14.58 18.52 11.02
CA GLU A 349 15.92 18.15 10.55
C GLU A 349 16.65 17.25 11.56
N GLY A 350 16.52 17.49 12.86
CA GLY A 350 17.18 16.70 13.89
C GLY A 350 16.61 15.28 13.97
N ALA A 351 15.29 15.13 13.86
CA ALA A 351 14.65 13.82 13.77
C ALA A 351 15.04 13.08 12.47
N LEU A 352 15.18 13.81 11.36
CA LEU A 352 15.58 13.27 10.06
C LEU A 352 17.02 12.75 10.10
N GLU A 353 17.95 13.46 10.74
CA GLU A 353 19.32 12.99 10.97
C GLU A 353 19.36 11.73 11.85
N GLN A 354 18.60 11.71 12.94
CA GLN A 354 18.49 10.52 13.79
C GLN A 354 17.90 9.31 13.05
N ALA A 355 16.86 9.53 12.22
CA ALA A 355 16.26 8.49 11.40
C ALA A 355 17.27 7.94 10.38
N ILE A 356 18.02 8.81 9.69
CA ILE A 356 19.08 8.41 8.75
C ILE A 356 20.12 7.54 9.45
N PHE A 357 20.65 7.98 10.59
CA PHE A 357 21.65 7.21 11.36
C PHE A 357 21.15 5.81 11.75
N ARG A 358 19.89 5.69 12.17
CA ARG A 358 19.29 4.40 12.54
C ARG A 358 19.03 3.50 11.33
N HIS A 359 18.61 4.06 10.20
CA HIS A 359 18.31 3.30 8.97
C HIS A 359 19.57 2.86 8.20
N GLU A 360 20.69 3.57 8.33
CA GLU A 360 21.99 3.17 7.77
C GLU A 360 22.42 1.80 8.29
N LYS A 361 22.21 1.54 9.59
CA LYS A 361 22.48 0.23 10.20
C LYS A 361 21.65 -0.90 9.58
N LYS A 362 20.44 -0.60 9.08
CA LYS A 362 19.50 -1.57 8.49
C LYS A 362 19.58 -1.64 6.95
N LYS A 363 20.55 -0.98 6.31
CA LYS A 363 20.79 -0.96 4.84
C LYS A 363 19.54 -0.71 3.99
N SER A 364 18.64 0.14 4.47
CA SER A 364 17.39 0.47 3.78
C SER A 364 17.57 1.59 2.75
N LEU A 365 18.44 1.38 1.75
CA LEU A 365 18.99 2.41 0.87
C LEU A 365 17.95 3.30 0.17
N ARG A 366 16.83 2.72 -0.31
CA ARG A 366 15.75 3.52 -0.92
C ARG A 366 15.16 4.54 0.06
N TYR A 367 14.89 4.11 1.29
CA TYR A 367 14.31 4.99 2.31
C TYR A 367 15.30 6.07 2.72
N LEU A 368 16.58 5.71 2.85
CA LEU A 368 17.66 6.65 3.14
C LEU A 368 17.80 7.72 2.04
N ALA A 369 17.78 7.32 0.77
CA ALA A 369 17.87 8.26 -0.34
C ALA A 369 16.69 9.24 -0.37
N VAL A 370 15.47 8.77 -0.07
CA VAL A 370 14.28 9.63 0.04
C VAL A 370 14.43 10.63 1.19
N ALA A 371 14.84 10.15 2.36
CA ALA A 371 15.10 10.98 3.54
C ALA A 371 16.16 12.07 3.27
N LEU A 372 17.25 11.72 2.59
CA LEU A 372 18.28 12.68 2.18
C LEU A 372 17.75 13.73 1.19
N CYS A 373 16.89 13.33 0.24
CA CYS A 373 16.24 14.26 -0.68
C CYS A 373 15.34 15.26 0.05
N ASP A 374 14.52 14.79 1.00
CA ASP A 374 13.65 15.65 1.81
C ASP A 374 14.49 16.65 2.62
N LEU A 375 15.56 16.19 3.28
CA LEU A 375 16.49 17.05 4.02
C LEU A 375 17.16 18.08 3.11
N ALA A 376 17.53 17.70 1.88
CA ALA A 376 18.12 18.61 0.91
C ALA A 376 17.16 19.74 0.52
N ILE A 377 15.87 19.44 0.31
CA ILE A 377 14.84 20.46 0.04
C ILE A 377 14.72 21.42 1.22
N HIS A 378 14.68 20.91 2.45
CA HIS A 378 14.60 21.75 3.66
C HIS A 378 15.81 22.67 3.82
N ARG A 379 17.04 22.12 3.72
CA ARG A 379 18.27 22.91 3.80
C ARG A 379 18.38 23.96 2.70
N SER A 380 17.96 23.62 1.48
CA SER A 380 17.94 24.55 0.36
C SER A 380 16.99 25.73 0.62
N ARG A 381 15.77 25.46 1.12
CA ARG A 381 14.80 26.51 1.49
C ARG A 381 15.30 27.40 2.61
N ASN A 382 16.12 26.87 3.51
CA ASN A 382 16.77 27.60 4.60
C ASN A 382 18.10 28.29 4.17
N GLY A 383 18.40 28.34 2.86
CA GLY A 383 19.57 29.04 2.30
C GLY A 383 20.88 28.23 2.31
N ASN A 384 20.90 26.99 2.80
CA ASN A 384 22.08 26.14 2.85
C ASN A 384 22.18 25.21 1.63
N LEU A 385 22.36 25.81 0.45
CA LEU A 385 22.51 25.09 -0.82
C LEU A 385 23.72 24.14 -0.89
N PRO A 386 24.91 24.47 -0.32
CA PRO A 386 26.05 23.55 -0.33
C PRO A 386 25.75 22.23 0.40
N SER A 387 25.11 22.32 1.57
CA SER A 387 24.72 21.15 2.33
C SER A 387 23.63 20.33 1.63
N ALA A 388 22.64 20.99 1.03
CA ALA A 388 21.62 20.33 0.21
C ALA A 388 22.24 19.54 -0.96
N THR A 389 23.21 20.13 -1.65
CA THR A 389 23.94 19.48 -2.75
C THR A 389 24.74 18.26 -2.27
N ALA A 390 25.37 18.33 -1.09
CA ALA A 390 26.10 17.20 -0.52
C ALA A 390 25.17 16.02 -0.19
N LEU A 391 23.98 16.30 0.33
CA LEU A 391 22.96 15.28 0.60
C LEU A 391 22.45 14.62 -0.68
N LEU A 392 22.24 15.41 -1.74
CA LEU A 392 21.88 14.87 -3.06
C LEU A 392 22.94 13.94 -3.62
N LYS A 393 24.22 14.27 -3.47
CA LYS A 393 25.32 13.39 -3.88
C LYS A 393 25.24 12.05 -3.14
N ARG A 394 25.03 12.07 -1.83
CA ARG A 394 24.89 10.86 -1.02
C ARG A 394 23.66 10.03 -1.41
N ALA A 395 22.54 10.67 -1.73
CA ALA A 395 21.35 9.99 -2.24
C ALA A 395 21.59 9.34 -3.63
N ARG A 396 22.43 9.97 -4.47
CA ARG A 396 22.88 9.41 -5.74
C ARG A 396 23.81 8.21 -5.56
N ASP A 397 24.67 8.21 -4.55
CA ASP A 397 25.50 7.05 -4.23
C ASP A 397 24.61 5.83 -3.89
N TYR A 398 23.58 6.02 -3.05
CA TYR A 398 22.58 4.97 -2.76
C TYR A 398 21.78 4.56 -4.00
N GLN A 399 21.51 5.47 -4.93
CA GLN A 399 20.89 5.11 -6.20
C GLN A 399 21.78 4.15 -7.00
N SER A 400 23.09 4.40 -7.05
CA SER A 400 24.05 3.55 -7.78
C SER A 400 24.20 2.13 -7.19
N GLU A 401 23.99 1.99 -5.88
CA GLU A 401 24.01 0.71 -5.17
C GLU A 401 22.68 -0.08 -5.29
N THR A 402 21.62 0.54 -5.78
CA THR A 402 20.30 -0.11 -5.91
C THR A 402 19.97 -0.44 -7.36
N LYS A 403 19.12 -1.48 -7.56
CA LYS A 403 18.66 -1.90 -8.89
C LYS A 403 17.13 -1.96 -8.97
N GLY A 404 16.61 -2.06 -10.19
CA GLY A 404 15.19 -2.27 -10.45
C GLY A 404 14.31 -1.13 -9.92
N PHE A 405 13.18 -1.48 -9.30
CA PHE A 405 12.18 -0.49 -8.85
C PHE A 405 12.75 0.52 -7.83
N SER A 406 13.64 0.10 -6.93
CA SER A 406 14.19 1.01 -5.92
C SER A 406 15.06 2.09 -6.55
N SER A 407 15.94 1.71 -7.48
CA SER A 407 16.81 2.66 -8.20
C SER A 407 15.99 3.67 -8.99
N GLN A 408 14.99 3.19 -9.75
CA GLN A 408 14.08 4.03 -10.54
C GLN A 408 13.28 5.01 -9.67
N TYR A 409 12.84 4.57 -8.48
CA TYR A 409 12.15 5.42 -7.52
C TYR A 409 13.07 6.52 -6.94
N ILE A 410 14.34 6.19 -6.66
CA ILE A 410 15.31 7.18 -6.19
C ILE A 410 15.60 8.20 -7.28
N LEU A 411 15.76 7.80 -8.54
CA LEU A 411 15.91 8.73 -9.67
C LEU A 411 14.75 9.73 -9.75
N ALA A 412 13.50 9.27 -9.59
CA ALA A 412 12.35 10.17 -9.57
C ALA A 412 12.45 11.22 -8.44
N ARG A 413 12.82 10.79 -7.23
CA ARG A 413 12.97 11.71 -6.08
C ARG A 413 14.16 12.66 -6.22
N LEU A 414 15.28 12.19 -6.77
CA LEU A 414 16.43 13.03 -7.11
C LEU A 414 16.04 14.12 -8.10
N ALA A 415 15.35 13.75 -9.20
CA ALA A 415 14.92 14.71 -10.22
C ALA A 415 13.96 15.79 -9.67
N GLU A 416 12.98 15.40 -8.85
CA GLU A 416 12.08 16.34 -8.17
C GLU A 416 12.85 17.27 -7.22
N THR A 417 13.84 16.74 -6.51
CA THR A 417 14.66 17.53 -5.58
C THR A 417 15.57 18.50 -6.31
N GLU A 418 16.21 18.07 -7.40
CA GLU A 418 16.99 18.94 -8.28
C GLU A 418 16.14 20.10 -8.82
N ALA A 419 14.89 19.83 -9.20
CA ALA A 419 13.94 20.87 -9.60
C ALA A 419 13.62 21.86 -8.46
N HIS A 420 13.39 21.36 -7.23
CA HIS A 420 13.19 22.23 -6.06
C HIS A 420 14.41 23.10 -5.73
N LEU A 421 15.62 22.62 -6.00
CA LEU A 421 16.87 23.37 -5.84
C LEU A 421 17.14 24.35 -7.00
N GLY A 422 16.30 24.35 -8.05
CA GLY A 422 16.48 25.17 -9.25
C GLY A 422 17.47 24.60 -10.27
N ALA A 423 17.96 23.37 -10.08
CA ALA A 423 18.89 22.68 -10.98
C ALA A 423 18.16 21.96 -12.12
N PHE A 424 17.35 22.68 -12.90
CA PHE A 424 16.45 22.07 -13.90
C PHE A 424 17.13 21.22 -14.97
N PRO A 425 18.26 21.61 -15.58
CA PRO A 425 18.93 20.74 -16.55
C PRO A 425 19.32 19.38 -15.98
N ALA A 426 19.77 19.37 -14.71
CA ALA A 426 20.07 18.13 -13.99
C ALA A 426 18.78 17.33 -13.73
N ALA A 427 17.72 18.00 -13.27
CA ALA A 427 16.42 17.37 -13.03
C ALA A 427 15.87 16.66 -14.29
N LEU A 428 15.93 17.30 -15.46
CA LEU A 428 15.45 16.72 -16.71
C LEU A 428 16.31 15.56 -17.20
N THR A 429 17.62 15.66 -16.98
CA THR A 429 18.57 14.56 -17.27
C THR A 429 18.26 13.36 -16.38
N THR A 430 18.16 13.56 -15.06
CA THR A 430 17.84 12.51 -14.08
C THR A 430 16.48 11.87 -14.37
N ALA A 431 15.45 12.68 -14.66
CA ALA A 431 14.12 12.17 -15.05
C ALA A 431 14.17 11.38 -16.38
N GLY A 432 15.03 11.80 -17.31
CA GLY A 432 15.28 11.11 -18.59
C GLY A 432 15.85 9.71 -18.42
N SER A 433 16.69 9.50 -17.41
CA SER A 433 17.28 8.20 -17.08
C SER A 433 16.29 7.18 -16.49
N ILE A 434 15.05 7.59 -16.17
CA ILE A 434 14.02 6.67 -15.67
C ILE A 434 13.57 5.75 -16.80
N GLU A 435 13.63 4.44 -16.63
CA GLU A 435 13.23 3.47 -17.67
C GLU A 435 11.72 3.28 -17.72
N LYS A 436 11.06 3.29 -16.55
CA LYS A 436 9.62 3.05 -16.45
C LYS A 436 8.83 4.26 -16.95
N ALA A 437 8.21 4.14 -18.13
CA ALA A 437 7.47 5.22 -18.79
C ALA A 437 6.43 5.91 -17.89
N ASN A 438 5.68 5.15 -17.08
CA ASN A 438 4.69 5.71 -16.16
C ASN A 438 5.31 6.55 -15.04
N MET A 439 6.47 6.13 -14.52
CA MET A 439 7.23 6.86 -13.50
C MET A 439 7.90 8.09 -14.11
N LYS A 440 8.50 7.95 -15.30
CA LYS A 440 9.09 9.06 -16.07
C LYS A 440 8.07 10.16 -16.35
N ALA A 441 6.91 9.80 -16.91
CA ALA A 441 5.85 10.76 -17.25
C ALA A 441 5.33 11.51 -16.00
N ARG A 442 5.16 10.79 -14.88
CA ARG A 442 4.79 11.41 -13.60
C ARG A 442 5.88 12.33 -13.07
N THR A 443 7.15 11.96 -13.22
CA THR A 443 8.29 12.76 -12.75
C THR A 443 8.38 14.07 -13.52
N TYR A 444 8.33 14.03 -14.86
CA TYR A 444 8.30 15.26 -15.67
C TYR A 444 7.09 16.13 -15.34
N TRP A 445 5.91 15.53 -15.16
CA TRP A 445 4.73 16.29 -14.76
C TRP A 445 4.86 16.89 -13.36
N SER A 446 5.48 16.18 -12.41
CA SER A 446 5.78 16.68 -11.07
C SER A 446 6.70 17.91 -11.14
N ILE A 447 7.77 17.83 -11.94
CA ILE A 447 8.70 18.95 -12.19
C ILE A 447 7.96 20.15 -12.81
N ALA A 448 7.09 19.93 -13.81
CA ALA A 448 6.25 20.99 -14.38
C ALA A 448 5.37 21.67 -13.32
N MET A 449 4.77 20.89 -12.41
CA MET A 449 3.94 21.43 -11.34
C MET A 449 4.75 22.20 -10.28
N ILE A 450 5.99 21.80 -9.99
CA ILE A 450 6.89 22.54 -9.08
C ILE A 450 7.09 23.98 -9.58
N ILE A 451 7.30 24.15 -10.89
CA ILE A 451 7.46 25.46 -11.52
C ILE A 451 6.13 26.23 -11.52
N ARG A 452 5.04 25.60 -11.99
CA ARG A 452 3.71 26.24 -12.05
C ARG A 452 3.21 26.72 -10.68
N ASN A 453 3.51 25.97 -9.62
CA ASN A 453 3.16 26.33 -8.25
C ASN A 453 4.07 27.41 -7.64
N GLY A 454 5.06 27.93 -8.39
CA GLY A 454 6.03 28.91 -7.90
C GLY A 454 7.00 28.36 -6.86
N GLN A 455 7.14 27.04 -6.74
CA GLN A 455 8.04 26.40 -5.77
C GLN A 455 9.51 26.41 -6.22
N ALA A 456 9.75 26.74 -7.48
CA ALA A 456 11.06 27.05 -8.06
C ALA A 456 10.88 28.05 -9.20
N LYS A 457 11.90 28.87 -9.49
CA LYS A 457 11.86 29.85 -10.59
C LYS A 457 12.05 29.13 -11.93
N GLY A 458 11.14 29.28 -12.89
CA GLY A 458 11.30 28.80 -14.25
C GLY A 458 10.82 29.83 -15.27
N ASP A 459 11.33 29.77 -16.49
CA ASP A 459 10.84 30.58 -17.60
C ASP A 459 9.78 29.82 -18.43
N HIS A 460 9.18 30.53 -19.39
CA HIS A 460 8.11 29.99 -20.23
C HIS A 460 8.60 28.83 -21.11
N ASP A 461 9.79 28.96 -21.70
CA ASP A 461 10.32 27.98 -22.66
C ASP A 461 10.64 26.65 -21.95
N MET A 462 11.23 26.73 -20.76
CA MET A 462 11.46 25.60 -19.88
C MET A 462 10.14 24.90 -19.53
N GLN A 463 9.09 25.65 -19.17
CA GLN A 463 7.78 25.08 -18.87
C GLN A 463 7.20 24.32 -20.06
N VAL A 464 7.30 24.89 -21.27
CA VAL A 464 6.84 24.27 -22.52
C VAL A 464 7.61 22.97 -22.81
N GLU A 465 8.93 22.97 -22.63
CA GLU A 465 9.76 21.79 -22.83
C GLU A 465 9.36 20.65 -21.88
N ILE A 466 9.19 20.94 -20.59
CA ILE A 466 8.87 19.94 -19.58
C ILE A 466 7.48 19.34 -19.82
N ASP A 467 6.51 20.19 -20.20
CA ASP A 467 5.17 19.72 -20.57
C ASP A 467 5.24 18.78 -21.77
N ARG A 468 6.03 19.11 -22.81
CA ARG A 468 6.24 18.22 -23.96
C ARG A 468 6.85 16.88 -23.53
N LEU A 469 7.91 16.89 -22.72
CA LEU A 469 8.57 15.68 -22.21
C LEU A 469 7.60 14.80 -21.41
N ALA A 470 6.74 15.40 -20.59
CA ALA A 470 5.71 14.67 -19.85
C ALA A 470 4.71 13.97 -20.78
N LEU A 471 4.28 14.65 -21.86
CA LEU A 471 3.35 14.09 -22.85
C LEU A 471 3.98 12.98 -23.69
N ASP A 472 5.24 13.14 -24.10
CA ASP A 472 5.97 12.13 -24.88
C ASP A 472 6.21 10.88 -24.04
N ALA A 473 6.65 11.04 -22.79
CA ALA A 473 6.81 9.93 -21.85
C ALA A 473 5.47 9.22 -21.57
N MET A 474 4.36 9.97 -21.49
CA MET A 474 3.03 9.39 -21.34
C MET A 474 2.57 8.62 -22.58
N ALA A 475 2.91 9.09 -23.79
CA ALA A 475 2.59 8.39 -25.03
C ALA A 475 3.28 7.01 -25.10
N ALA A 476 4.47 6.88 -24.50
CA ALA A 476 5.22 5.62 -24.39
C ALA A 476 4.62 4.61 -23.37
N ILE A 477 3.63 5.00 -22.56
CA ILE A 477 2.97 4.08 -21.63
C ILE A 477 2.09 3.10 -22.40
N LYS A 478 2.41 1.79 -22.29
CA LYS A 478 1.68 0.72 -22.98
C LYS A 478 0.27 0.47 -22.43
N ASN A 479 0.06 0.65 -21.13
CA ASN A 479 -1.22 0.36 -20.48
C ASN A 479 -2.18 1.57 -20.59
N ASP A 480 -3.32 1.38 -21.24
CA ASP A 480 -4.36 2.42 -21.42
C ASP A 480 -4.90 2.96 -20.11
N PHE A 481 -5.12 2.10 -19.12
CA PHE A 481 -5.62 2.51 -17.81
C PHE A 481 -4.61 3.40 -17.07
N ASP A 482 -3.31 3.11 -17.19
CA ASP A 482 -2.26 3.98 -16.63
C ASP A 482 -2.25 5.35 -17.31
N ARG A 483 -2.43 5.39 -18.64
CA ARG A 483 -2.57 6.66 -19.41
C ARG A 483 -3.79 7.45 -18.98
N ILE A 484 -4.95 6.80 -18.87
CA ILE A 484 -6.20 7.41 -18.38
C ILE A 484 -6.02 7.96 -16.96
N THR A 485 -5.35 7.19 -16.10
CA THR A 485 -5.08 7.57 -14.71
C THR A 485 -4.24 8.84 -14.63
N LEU A 486 -3.16 8.90 -15.42
CA LEU A 486 -2.28 10.07 -15.46
C LEU A 486 -3.01 11.30 -16.03
N LEU A 487 -3.68 11.18 -17.17
CA LEU A 487 -4.46 12.26 -17.78
C LEU A 487 -5.53 12.80 -16.82
N SER A 488 -6.18 11.93 -16.06
CA SER A 488 -7.16 12.32 -15.05
C SER A 488 -6.54 13.15 -13.92
N SER A 489 -5.36 12.77 -13.44
CA SER A 489 -4.65 13.53 -12.40
C SER A 489 -4.20 14.89 -12.93
N MET A 490 -3.65 14.93 -14.15
CA MET A 490 -3.27 16.17 -14.83
C MET A 490 -4.47 17.10 -14.99
N ALA A 491 -5.63 16.57 -15.40
CA ALA A 491 -6.86 17.36 -15.56
C ALA A 491 -7.29 18.04 -14.25
N ILE A 492 -7.28 17.32 -13.13
CA ILE A 492 -7.63 17.89 -11.82
C ILE A 492 -6.61 18.97 -11.44
N GLN A 493 -5.31 18.67 -11.55
CA GLN A 493 -4.25 19.61 -11.16
C GLN A 493 -4.31 20.91 -12.00
N LEU A 494 -4.46 20.81 -13.32
CA LEU A 494 -4.62 21.96 -14.21
C LEU A 494 -5.86 22.78 -13.86
N MET A 495 -6.98 22.13 -13.56
CA MET A 495 -8.20 22.82 -13.15
C MET A 495 -8.00 23.61 -11.85
N THR A 496 -7.33 23.00 -10.86
CA THR A 496 -6.99 23.68 -9.60
C THR A 496 -6.02 24.84 -9.79
N GLN A 497 -5.17 24.81 -10.83
CA GLN A 497 -4.27 25.90 -11.20
C GLN A 497 -4.96 26.99 -12.05
N GLY A 498 -6.26 26.89 -12.31
CA GLY A 498 -6.98 27.87 -13.13
C GLY A 498 -6.75 27.72 -14.64
N ASP A 499 -6.35 26.54 -15.14
CA ASP A 499 -6.26 26.23 -16.58
C ASP A 499 -7.38 25.26 -17.00
N PRO A 500 -8.64 25.74 -17.10
CA PRO A 500 -9.79 24.89 -17.42
C PRO A 500 -9.75 24.36 -18.86
N ILE A 501 -9.06 25.05 -19.77
CA ILE A 501 -8.95 24.66 -21.18
C ILE A 501 -8.08 23.41 -21.30
N GLU A 502 -6.86 23.44 -20.75
CA GLU A 502 -5.99 22.27 -20.79
C GLU A 502 -6.54 21.13 -19.93
N ALA A 503 -7.11 21.45 -18.76
CA ALA A 503 -7.79 20.45 -17.93
C ALA A 503 -8.87 19.68 -18.71
N THR A 504 -9.73 20.40 -19.43
CA THR A 504 -10.77 19.80 -20.27
C THR A 504 -10.18 18.99 -21.42
N ARG A 505 -9.08 19.45 -22.03
CA ARG A 505 -8.35 18.72 -23.08
C ARG A 505 -7.81 17.39 -22.56
N ARG A 506 -7.18 17.37 -21.38
CA ARG A 506 -6.68 16.14 -20.74
C ARG A 506 -7.81 15.18 -20.42
N PHE A 507 -8.91 15.68 -19.86
CA PHE A 507 -10.09 14.88 -19.56
C PHE A 507 -10.70 14.24 -20.82
N LYS A 508 -10.89 15.00 -21.91
CA LYS A 508 -11.41 14.47 -23.19
C LYS A 508 -10.50 13.40 -23.78
N LYS A 509 -9.17 13.58 -23.70
CA LYS A 509 -8.21 12.56 -24.14
C LYS A 509 -8.34 11.27 -23.33
N ALA A 510 -8.51 11.38 -22.00
CA ALA A 510 -8.73 10.24 -21.13
C ALA A 510 -10.04 9.51 -21.44
N LEU A 511 -11.13 10.26 -21.69
CA LEU A 511 -12.42 9.72 -22.07
C LEU A 511 -12.38 8.96 -23.41
N GLY A 512 -11.68 9.52 -24.41
CA GLY A 512 -11.49 8.86 -25.70
C GLY A 512 -10.69 7.55 -25.60
N LEU A 513 -9.70 7.49 -24.70
CA LEU A 513 -8.99 6.23 -24.41
C LEU A 513 -9.90 5.23 -23.71
N ALA A 514 -10.68 5.65 -22.70
CA ALA A 514 -11.60 4.78 -21.98
C ALA A 514 -12.64 4.11 -22.90
N GLY A 515 -13.16 4.86 -23.89
CA GLY A 515 -14.08 4.32 -24.89
C GLY A 515 -13.52 3.15 -25.71
N LYS A 516 -12.20 3.09 -25.88
CA LYS A 516 -11.47 2.04 -26.64
C LYS A 516 -11.06 0.84 -25.78
N VAL A 517 -11.15 0.93 -24.45
CA VAL A 517 -10.78 -0.18 -23.56
C VAL A 517 -11.83 -1.29 -23.68
N THR A 518 -11.39 -2.47 -24.12
CA THR A 518 -12.24 -3.64 -24.34
C THR A 518 -12.31 -4.57 -23.14
N ASN A 519 -11.26 -4.62 -22.32
CA ASN A 519 -11.26 -5.43 -21.10
C ASN A 519 -12.25 -4.84 -20.08
N ASN A 520 -13.30 -5.60 -19.73
CA ASN A 520 -14.38 -5.15 -18.85
C ASN A 520 -13.89 -4.58 -17.51
N TRP A 521 -12.85 -5.19 -16.93
CA TRP A 521 -12.32 -4.74 -15.64
C TRP A 521 -11.63 -3.38 -15.76
N TRP A 522 -10.71 -3.23 -16.71
CA TRP A 522 -10.06 -1.94 -16.95
C TRP A 522 -11.04 -0.86 -17.40
N ARG A 523 -12.02 -1.23 -18.21
CA ARG A 523 -13.08 -0.34 -18.69
C ARG A 523 -13.90 0.19 -17.52
N ALA A 524 -14.39 -0.68 -16.64
CA ALA A 524 -15.20 -0.29 -15.50
C ALA A 524 -14.45 0.65 -14.54
N ARG A 525 -13.17 0.36 -14.25
CA ARG A 525 -12.32 1.24 -13.44
C ARG A 525 -12.07 2.58 -14.11
N ALA A 526 -11.84 2.60 -15.43
CA ALA A 526 -11.62 3.83 -16.19
C ALA A 526 -12.85 4.75 -16.09
N PHE A 527 -14.05 4.22 -16.33
CA PHE A 527 -15.28 5.00 -16.25
C PHE A 527 -15.63 5.44 -14.82
N GLY A 528 -15.42 4.59 -13.81
CA GLY A 528 -15.60 4.98 -12.40
C GLY A 528 -14.68 6.13 -11.99
N ARG A 529 -13.41 6.08 -12.42
CA ARG A 529 -12.47 7.19 -12.21
C ARG A 529 -12.88 8.45 -12.97
N LEU A 530 -13.25 8.33 -14.25
CA LEU A 530 -13.66 9.49 -15.06
C LEU A 530 -14.95 10.14 -14.53
N ALA A 531 -15.86 9.37 -13.95
CA ALA A 531 -17.04 9.89 -13.27
C ALA A 531 -16.65 10.78 -12.08
N LEU A 532 -15.75 10.30 -11.22
CA LEU A 532 -15.23 11.09 -10.09
C LEU A 532 -14.49 12.34 -10.57
N VAL A 533 -13.64 12.22 -11.60
CA VAL A 533 -12.93 13.36 -12.17
C VAL A 533 -13.92 14.38 -12.73
N LYS A 534 -14.94 13.94 -13.47
CA LYS A 534 -15.96 14.83 -14.03
C LYS A 534 -16.70 15.59 -12.92
N ALA A 535 -17.05 14.92 -11.82
CA ALA A 535 -17.69 15.54 -10.67
C ALA A 535 -16.78 16.62 -10.04
N LYS A 536 -15.50 16.30 -9.82
CA LYS A 536 -14.50 17.26 -9.31
C LYS A 536 -14.32 18.47 -10.21
N LEU A 537 -14.15 18.25 -11.52
CA LEU A 537 -13.97 19.35 -12.48
C LEU A 537 -15.20 20.28 -12.49
N SER A 538 -16.40 19.70 -12.43
CA SER A 538 -17.65 20.47 -12.37
C SER A 538 -17.76 21.32 -11.09
N GLU A 539 -17.35 20.80 -9.93
CA GLU A 539 -17.36 21.57 -8.69
C GLU A 539 -16.33 22.71 -8.71
N ILE A 540 -15.11 22.46 -9.18
CA ILE A 540 -14.06 23.49 -9.23
C ILE A 540 -14.46 24.64 -10.17
N THR A 541 -15.19 24.36 -11.26
CA THR A 541 -15.66 25.42 -12.19
C THR A 541 -16.78 26.29 -11.60
N LEU A 542 -17.46 25.83 -10.54
CA LEU A 542 -18.54 26.57 -9.86
C LEU A 542 -18.05 27.46 -8.72
N LYS A 543 -16.81 27.24 -8.25
CA LYS A 543 -16.12 28.05 -7.24
C LYS A 543 -15.31 29.12 -7.96
#